data_AF-A0A532DXC6-F1
#
_entry.id   AF-A0A532DXC6-F1
#
_cell.length_a   1.000
_cell.length_b   1.000
_cell.length_c   1.000
_cell.angle_alpha   90.00
_cell.angle_beta   90.00
_cell.angle_gamma   90.00
#
_symmetry.space_group_name_H-M   'P 1'
#
loop_
_entity.id
_entity.type
_entity.pdbx_description
1 polymer ?
#
loop_
_entity_poly.entity_id
_entity_poly.type
_entity_poly.pdbx_seq_one_letter_code
_entity_poly.pdbx_strand_id
1 'polypeptide(L)' 'MATLTIKNIPEPVVKRLKQQAAAQHRSLNFQVISFLEQMTHSVPVDADALLVRARALRRAPKGIKVTDRLLEELKVVGQP' A
#
# COMPACT_ATOMS: atom_id res chain seq x y z
N MET A 1 -3.17 19.99 16.25
CA MET A 1 -3.99 18.76 16.32
C MET A 1 -5.37 19.12 15.81
N ALA A 2 -5.82 18.51 14.72
CA ALA A 2 -7.15 18.75 14.17
C ALA A 2 -8.05 17.57 14.57
N THR A 3 -9.21 17.85 15.14
CA THR A 3 -10.23 16.84 15.46
C THR A 3 -11.31 16.93 14.41
N LEU A 4 -11.59 15.81 13.75
CA LEU A 4 -12.62 15.72 12.71
C LEU A 4 -13.73 14.80 13.20
N THR A 5 -14.96 15.34 13.24
CA THR A 5 -16.16 14.59 13.65
C THR A 5 -17.04 14.38 12.45
N ILE A 6 -17.24 13.12 12.05
CA ILE A 6 -18.14 12.76 10.96
C ILE A 6 -19.49 12.36 11.56
N LYS A 7 -20.53 13.14 11.27
CA LYS A 7 -21.90 12.85 11.71
C LYS A 7 -22.65 12.06 10.62
N ASN A 8 -23.70 11.35 11.02
CA ASN A 8 -24.63 10.65 10.12
C ASN A 8 -23.96 9.57 9.24
N ILE A 9 -22.95 8.87 9.77
CA ILE A 9 -22.38 7.73 9.05
C ILE A 9 -23.41 6.59 9.04
N PRO A 10 -23.72 6.00 7.86
CA PRO A 10 -24.60 4.85 7.80
C PRO A 10 -24.08 3.68 8.64
N GLU A 11 -24.97 3.06 9.42
CA GLU A 11 -24.72 1.84 10.21
C GLU A 11 -23.86 0.77 9.48
N PRO A 12 -24.15 0.42 8.20
CA PRO A 12 -23.35 -0.59 7.50
C PRO A 12 -21.90 -0.18 7.28
N VAL A 13 -21.63 1.11 7.12
CA VAL A 13 -20.26 1.64 6.93
C VAL A 13 -19.47 1.53 8.22
N VAL A 14 -20.07 1.89 9.36
CA VAL A 14 -19.43 1.75 10.68
C VAL A 14 -19.09 0.29 10.97
N LYS A 15 -19.99 -0.65 10.64
CA LYS A 15 -19.73 -2.09 10.81
C LYS A 15 -18.53 -2.56 10.00
N ARG A 16 -18.45 -2.20 8.72
CA ARG A 16 -17.30 -2.55 7.86
C ARG A 16 -16.00 -1.97 8.38
N LEU A 17 -16.00 -0.70 8.81
CA LEU A 17 -14.80 -0.05 9.34
C LEU A 17 -14.30 -0.74 10.62
N LYS A 18 -15.20 -1.15 11.52
CA LYS A 18 -14.85 -1.91 12.72
C LYS A 18 -14.25 -3.28 12.39
N GLN A 19 -14.82 -4.00 11.42
CA GLN A 19 -14.29 -5.29 10.97
C GLN A 19 -12.89 -5.15 10.37
N GLN A 20 -12.67 -4.14 9.53
CA GLN A 20 -11.37 -3.87 8.93
C GLN A 20 -10.32 -3.47 9.99
N ALA A 21 -10.70 -2.62 10.95
CA ALA A 21 -9.82 -2.24 12.05
C ALA A 21 -9.41 -3.45 12.91
N ALA A 22 -10.37 -4.35 13.21
CA ALA A 22 -10.10 -5.58 13.94
C ALA A 22 -9.15 -6.52 13.17
N ALA A 23 -9.34 -6.67 11.87
CA ALA A 23 -8.48 -7.48 11.00
C ALA A 23 -7.05 -6.91 10.91
N GLN A 24 -6.88 -5.59 11.00
CA GLN A 24 -5.57 -4.93 10.95
C GLN A 24 -4.96 -4.72 12.35
N HIS A 25 -5.56 -5.26 13.41
CA HIS A 25 -5.15 -5.08 14.81
C HIS A 25 -4.93 -3.61 15.20
N ARG A 26 -5.74 -2.71 14.63
CA ARG A 26 -5.62 -1.25 14.80
C ARG A 26 -6.89 -0.67 15.39
N SER A 27 -6.77 0.50 16.03
CA SER A 27 -7.94 1.24 16.48
C SER A 27 -8.72 1.78 15.29
N LEU A 28 -10.04 1.92 15.45
CA LEU A 28 -10.91 2.50 14.42
C LEU A 28 -10.46 3.91 14.01
N ASN A 29 -9.96 4.70 14.97
CA ASN A 29 -9.44 6.03 14.71
C ASN A 29 -8.23 5.98 13.78
N PHE A 30 -7.26 5.10 14.06
CA PHE A 30 -6.09 4.94 13.21
C PHE A 30 -6.46 4.40 11.82
N GLN A 31 -7.45 3.51 11.74
CA GLN A 31 -7.95 3.01 10.46
C GLN A 31 -8.54 4.13 9.59
N VAL A 32 -9.37 4.99 10.20
CA VAL A 32 -10.01 6.12 9.51
C VAL A 32 -8.95 7.14 9.07
N ILE A 33 -7.97 7.43 9.93
CA ILE A 33 -6.84 8.30 9.57
C ILE A 33 -6.06 7.70 8.39
N SER A 34 -5.72 6.41 8.43
CA SER A 34 -4.97 5.76 7.36
C SER A 34 -5.74 5.74 6.03
N PHE A 35 -7.06 5.57 6.06
CA PHE A 35 -7.89 5.71 4.85
C PHE A 35 -7.91 7.16 4.34
N LEU A 36 -8.09 8.13 5.22
CA LEU A 36 -8.06 9.55 4.85
C LEU A 36 -6.70 9.94 4.28
N GLU A 37 -5.61 9.49 4.89
CA GLU A 37 -4.26 9.61 4.36
C GLU A 37 -4.19 9.00 2.96
N GLN A 38 -4.56 7.73 2.75
CA GLN A 38 -4.54 7.11 1.42
C GLN A 38 -5.38 7.83 0.36
N MET A 39 -6.55 8.34 0.74
CA MET A 39 -7.46 9.06 -0.17
C MET A 39 -6.99 10.48 -0.47
N THR A 40 -6.37 11.16 0.49
CA THR A 40 -5.78 12.50 0.33
C THR A 40 -4.36 12.44 -0.24
N HIS A 41 -3.72 11.27 -0.16
CA HIS A 41 -2.60 10.82 -0.94
C HIS A 41 -3.00 10.52 -2.40
N SER A 42 -3.79 11.41 -3.02
CA SER A 42 -3.43 11.87 -4.35
C SER A 42 -2.07 12.55 -4.24
N VAL A 43 -1.02 11.76 -3.95
CA VAL A 43 0.34 12.24 -3.91
C VAL A 43 0.55 12.83 -5.30
N PRO A 44 0.88 14.12 -5.44
CA PRO A 44 1.47 14.57 -6.68
C PRO A 44 2.66 13.67 -6.89
N VAL A 45 2.52 12.71 -7.80
CA VAL A 45 3.61 11.79 -8.13
C VAL A 45 4.69 12.70 -8.65
N ASP A 46 5.71 12.93 -7.83
CA ASP A 46 6.91 13.61 -8.26
C ASP A 46 7.52 12.70 -9.33
N ALA A 47 7.26 13.07 -10.59
CA ALA A 47 7.64 12.30 -11.75
C ALA A 47 9.16 12.10 -11.76
N ASP A 48 9.93 13.07 -11.27
CA ASP A 48 11.38 12.98 -11.18
C ASP A 48 11.80 11.99 -10.08
N ALA A 49 11.18 12.03 -8.91
CA ALA A 49 11.44 11.05 -7.85
C ALA A 49 11.07 9.62 -8.30
N LEU A 50 9.96 9.45 -9.03
CA LEU A 50 9.55 8.16 -9.60
C LEU A 50 10.54 7.69 -10.66
N LEU A 51 10.96 8.56 -11.58
CA LEU A 51 11.95 8.24 -12.62
C LEU A 51 13.31 7.91 -12.02
N VAL A 52 13.75 8.61 -10.98
CA VAL A 52 14.99 8.32 -10.24
C VAL A 52 14.91 6.93 -9.61
N ARG A 53 13.80 6.61 -8.93
CA ARG A 53 13.56 5.29 -8.33
C ARG A 53 13.52 4.19 -9.39
N ALA A 54 12.83 4.41 -10.50
CA ALA A 54 12.76 3.47 -11.62
C ALA A 54 14.13 3.24 -12.27
N ARG A 55 14.94 4.29 -12.44
CA ARG A 55 16.32 4.19 -12.94
C ARG A 55 17.24 3.46 -11.95
N ALA A 56 17.09 3.71 -10.65
CA ALA A 56 17.83 3.01 -9.61
C ALA A 56 17.49 1.51 -9.60
N LEU A 57 16.21 1.16 -9.69
CA LEU A 57 15.77 -0.24 -9.81
C LEU A 57 16.26 -0.88 -11.12
N ARG A 58 16.26 -0.15 -12.24
CA ARG A 58 16.79 -0.65 -13.53
C ARG A 58 18.31 -0.91 -13.48
N ARG A 59 19.06 -0.27 -12.58
CA ARG A 59 20.49 -0.60 -12.37
C ARG A 59 20.69 -1.95 -11.68
N ALA A 60 19.70 -2.45 -10.93
CA ALA A 60 19.84 -3.64 -10.10
C ALA A 60 19.84 -4.97 -10.89
N PRO A 61 19.11 -5.12 -12.02
CA PRO A 61 19.33 -6.25 -12.93
C PRO A 61 20.11 -5.79 -14.17
N LYS A 62 21.35 -5.33 -14.00
CA LYS A 62 22.26 -5.16 -15.14
C LYS A 62 22.56 -6.54 -15.72
N GLY A 63 21.87 -6.91 -16.80
CA GLY A 63 22.14 -8.10 -17.60
C GLY A 63 21.24 -9.31 -17.33
N ILE A 64 20.38 -9.27 -16.31
CA ILE A 64 19.44 -10.36 -16.02
C ILE A 64 18.10 -10.01 -16.66
N LYS A 65 17.76 -10.70 -17.75
CA LYS A 65 16.38 -10.74 -18.22
C LYS A 65 15.60 -11.57 -17.23
N VAL A 66 14.70 -10.95 -16.49
CA VAL A 66 13.72 -11.66 -15.68
C VAL A 66 12.73 -12.30 -16.65
N THR A 67 13.02 -13.52 -17.07
CA THR A 67 12.13 -14.38 -17.85
C THR A 67 11.28 -15.23 -16.91
N ASP A 68 10.11 -15.65 -17.39
CA ASP A 68 9.20 -16.51 -16.62
C ASP A 68 9.89 -17.78 -16.13
N ARG A 69 10.78 -18.36 -16.94
CA ARG A 69 11.60 -19.53 -16.56
C ARG A 69 12.50 -19.25 -15.36
N LEU A 70 13.18 -18.10 -15.32
CA LEU A 70 14.05 -17.71 -14.21
C LEU A 70 13.24 -17.49 -12.92
N LEU A 71 12.03 -16.97 -13.04
CA LEU A 71 11.13 -16.80 -11.89
C LEU A 71 10.67 -18.15 -11.34
N GLU A 72 10.30 -19.10 -12.20
CA GLU A 72 9.92 -20.45 -11.76
C GLU A 72 11.09 -21.20 -11.09
N GLU A 73 12.30 -21.10 -11.65
CA GLU A 73 13.50 -21.70 -11.05
C GLU A 73 13.81 -21.11 -9.65
N LEU A 74 13.73 -19.79 -9.50
CA LEU A 74 13.95 -19.12 -8.21
C LEU A 74 12.85 -19.42 -7.19
N LYS A 75 11.59 -19.62 -7.63
CA LYS A 75 10.49 -20.04 -6.75
C LYS A 75 10.72 -21.41 -6.15
N VAL A 76 11.26 -22.36 -6.93
CA VAL A 76 11.54 -23.73 -6.47
C VAL A 76 12.73 -23.75 -5.50
N VAL A 77 13.79 -22.98 -5.76
CA VAL A 77 14.97 -22.92 -4.86
C VAL A 77 14.65 -22.22 -3.54
N GLY A 78 13.69 -21.30 -3.52
CA GLY A 78 13.29 -20.54 -2.33
C GLY A 78 12.24 -21.22 -1.44
N GLN A 79 11.78 -22.43 -1.77
CA GLN A 79 10.86 -23.22 -0.94
C GLN A 79 11.64 -24.29 -0.15
N PRO A 80 12.05 -24.03 1.11
CA PRO A 80 12.26 -25.09 2.09
C PRO A 80 10.93 -25.70 2.54
#